data_AF-A0A5K1FWD6-F1
#
_entry.id   AF-A0A5K1FWD6-F1
#
_cell.length_a   1.000
_cell.length_b   1.000
_cell.length_c   1.000
_cell.angle_alpha   90.00
_cell.angle_beta   90.00
_cell.angle_gamma   90.00
#
_symmetry.space_group_name_H-M   'P 1'
#
loop_
_entity.id
_entity.type
_entity.pdbx_description
1 polymer ?
#
loop_
_entity_poly.entity_id
_entity_poly.type
_entity_poly.pdbx_seq_one_letter_code
_entity_poly.pdbx_strand_id
1 'polypeptide(L)' 'ADVDGNGTIDYDEFITATVHMNRMDRENHLYTAFQYFDKDNSG' A
#
# COMPACT_ATOMS: atom_id res chain seq x y z
N ALA A 1 5.98 -7.94 6.12
CA ALA A 1 5.54 -9.26 6.61
C ALA A 1 6.80 -10.12 6.68
N ASP A 2 6.85 -11.08 7.59
CA ASP A 2 7.89 -12.12 7.63
C ASP A 2 7.70 -12.99 6.37
N VAL A 3 8.54 -12.77 5.36
CA VAL A 3 8.45 -13.37 4.02
C VAL A 3 9.12 -14.74 4.01
N ASP A 4 10.18 -14.91 4.78
CA ASP A 4 10.92 -16.16 4.83
C ASP A 4 10.37 -17.15 5.88
N GLY A 5 9.49 -16.68 6.78
CA GLY A 5 8.77 -17.49 7.75
C GLY A 5 9.64 -17.91 8.94
N ASN A 6 10.73 -17.19 9.23
CA ASN A 6 11.66 -17.53 10.30
C ASN A 6 11.18 -17.10 11.71
N GLY A 7 10.06 -16.36 11.79
CA GLY A 7 9.43 -15.91 13.02
C GLY A 7 9.96 -14.57 13.55
N THR A 8 10.84 -13.90 12.82
CA THR A 8 11.36 -12.56 13.10
C THR A 8 11.25 -11.70 11.84
N ILE A 9 11.21 -10.38 11.99
CA ILE A 9 11.22 -9.46 10.84
C ILE A 9 12.62 -8.86 10.75
N ASP A 10 13.31 -9.13 9.66
CA ASP A 10 14.60 -8.51 9.41
C ASP A 10 14.44 -7.09 8.84
N TYR A 11 15.56 -6.37 8.75
CA TYR A 11 15.56 -4.99 8.28
C TYR A 11 15.05 -4.85 6.83
N ASP A 12 15.38 -5.80 5.96
CA ASP A 12 15.01 -5.73 4.55
C ASP A 12 13.51 -6.04 4.36
N GLU A 13 12.98 -6.97 5.14
CA GLU A 13 11.55 -7.25 5.24
C GLU A 13 10.76 -6.06 5.81
N PHE A 14 11.33 -5.34 6.78
CA PHE A 14 10.73 -4.12 7.31
C PHE A 14 10.65 -3.02 6.25
N ILE A 15 11.76 -2.73 5.55
CA ILE A 15 11.79 -1.75 4.47
C ILE A 15 10.79 -2.15 3.37
N THR A 16 10.76 -3.42 2.98
CA THR A 16 9.83 -3.93 1.97
C THR A 16 8.38 -3.77 2.41
N ALA A 17 8.07 -4.10 3.68
CA ALA A 17 6.73 -3.92 4.24
C ALA A 17 6.32 -2.44 4.27
N THR A 18 7.21 -1.54 4.70
CA THR A 18 6.94 -0.09 4.74
C THR A 18 6.81 0.51 3.34
N VAL A 19 7.60 0.06 2.36
CA VAL A 19 7.46 0.48 0.95
C VAL A 19 6.13 -0.01 0.38
N HIS A 20 5.74 -1.26 0.64
CA HIS A 20 4.45 -1.78 0.20
C HIS A 20 3.29 -1.02 0.85
N MET A 21 3.32 -0.79 2.17
CA MET A 21 2.27 -0.03 2.86
C MET A 21 2.17 1.40 2.33
N ASN A 22 3.29 2.11 2.14
CA ASN A 22 3.29 3.46 1.57
C ASN A 22 2.76 3.54 0.14
N ARG A 23 2.89 2.46 -0.65
CA ARG A 23 2.33 2.38 -2.00
C ARG A 23 0.84 2.08 -1.95
N MET A 24 0.42 1.08 -1.18
CA MET A 24 -0.99 0.67 -1.11
C MET A 24 -1.87 1.75 -0.47
N ASP A 25 -1.44 2.36 0.63
CA ASP A 25 -2.21 3.45 1.26
C ASP A 25 -2.31 4.66 0.33
N ARG A 26 -1.20 5.02 -0.34
CA ARG A 26 -1.19 6.15 -1.27
C ARG A 26 -2.08 5.89 -2.48
N GLU A 27 -2.04 4.69 -3.05
CA GLU A 27 -2.88 4.31 -4.19
C GLU A 27 -4.36 4.29 -3.80
N ASN A 28 -4.71 3.73 -2.65
CA ASN A 28 -6.08 3.76 -2.13
C ASN A 28 -6.57 5.18 -1.85
N HIS A 29 -5.73 6.05 -1.29
CA HIS A 29 -6.08 7.45 -1.05
C HIS A 29 -6.24 8.23 -2.36
N LEU A 30 -5.36 8.02 -3.34
CA LEU A 30 -5.45 8.65 -4.66
C LEU A 30 -6.68 8.15 -5.43
N TYR A 31 -6.95 6.85 -5.40
CA TYR A 31 -8.13 6.26 -6.01
C TYR A 31 -9.41 6.77 -5.35
N THR A 32 -9.47 6.82 -4.02
CA THR A 32 -10.62 7.36 -3.29
C THR A 32 -10.82 8.86 -3.57
N ALA A 33 -9.73 9.64 -3.62
CA ALA A 33 -9.81 11.05 -3.98
C ALA A 33 -10.27 11.23 -5.43
N PHE A 34 -9.77 10.41 -6.36
CA PHE A 34 -10.20 10.38 -7.75
C PHE A 34 -11.69 10.08 -7.85
N GLN A 35 -12.17 9.01 -7.21
CA GLN A 35 -13.60 8.65 -7.16
C GLN A 35 -14.48 9.75 -6.54
N TYR A 36 -13.96 10.48 -5.55
CA TYR A 36 -14.69 11.61 -4.97
C TYR A 36 -14.93 12.74 -5.98
N PHE A 37 -13.98 12.97 -6.90
CA PHE A 37 -14.10 13.97 -7.94
C PHE A 37 -14.79 13.47 -9.21
N ASP A 38 -14.65 12.18 -9.56
CA ASP A 38 -15.26 11.52 -10.70
C ASP A 38 -16.74 11.20 -10.45
N LYS A 39 -17.57 12.24 -10.45
CA LYS A 39 -18.99 12.17 -10.05
C LYS A 39 -19.87 11.39 -11.02
N ASP A 40 -19.46 11.25 -12.27
CA ASP A 40 -20.18 10.48 -13.30
C ASP A 40 -19.63 9.05 -13.45
N ASN A 41 -18.63 8.67 -12.64
CA ASN A 41 -17.93 7.38 -12.70
C ASN A 41 -17.37 7.11 -14.10
N SER A 42 -16.85 8.14 -14.75
CA SER A 42 -16.30 8.04 -16.09
C SER A 42 -14.99 7.26 -16.13
N GLY A 43 -14.24 7.19 -15.01
CA GLY A 43 -13.10 6.31 -14.82
C GLY A 43 -11.93 6.53 -15.77
#